data_AF-A0A3D0USV5-F1
#
_entry.id   AF-A0A3D0USV5-F1
#
_cell.length_a   1.000
_cell.length_b   1.000
_cell.length_c   1.000
_cell.angle_alpha   90.00
_cell.angle_beta   90.00
_cell.angle_gamma   90.00
#
_symmetry.space_group_name_H-M   'P 1'
#
loop_
_entity.id
_entity.type
_entity.pdbx_description
1 polymer ?
#
loop_
_entity_poly.entity_id
_entity_poly.type
_entity_poly.pdbx_seq_one_letter_code
_entity_poly.pdbx_strand_id
1 'polypeptide(L)'
;MTCPVCGQAHPDERVVKLIDGTEVSSYSEEWRRQCEAMWVLDNLPDKSNRRLKKPKPSKLEYLSNVRDNRGIKGYEILRKEMLWIYKERHGKRTR
;
A
#
# COMPACT_ATOMS: atom_id res chain seq x y z
N MET A 1 -0.47 -16.15 18.87
CA MET A 1 -0.43 -14.86 19.59
C MET A 1 -1.82 -14.25 19.51
N THR A 2 -2.15 -13.36 20.44
CA THR A 2 -3.45 -12.67 20.44
C THR A 2 -3.27 -11.33 19.76
N CYS A 3 -4.12 -11.03 18.78
CA CYS A 3 -3.98 -9.82 17.99
C CYS A 3 -4.21 -8.59 18.86
N PRO A 4 -3.27 -7.64 18.95
CA PRO A 4 -3.42 -6.46 19.80
C PRO A 4 -4.51 -5.51 19.30
N VAL A 5 -5.01 -5.70 18.07
CA VAL A 5 -6.06 -4.87 17.46
C VAL A 5 -7.46 -5.39 17.78
N CYS A 6 -7.68 -6.72 17.77
CA CYS A 6 -9.02 -7.31 17.94
C CYS A 6 -9.15 -8.25 19.15
N GLY A 7 -8.05 -8.55 19.85
CA GLY A 7 -8.03 -9.44 21.02
C GLY A 7 -8.27 -10.92 20.70
N GLN A 8 -8.34 -11.30 19.42
CA GLN A 8 -8.53 -12.70 18.99
C GLN A 8 -7.19 -13.34 18.62
N ALA A 9 -7.05 -14.65 18.87
CA ALA A 9 -5.90 -15.40 18.41
C ALA A 9 -6.06 -15.75 16.93
N HIS A 10 -5.28 -15.12 16.05
CA HIS A 10 -5.19 -15.54 14.66
C HIS A 10 -4.04 -16.56 14.52
N PRO A 11 -4.30 -17.76 13.97
CA PRO A 11 -3.29 -18.82 13.88
C PRO A 11 -2.08 -18.42 13.02
N ASP A 12 -2.28 -17.52 12.05
CA ASP A 12 -1.23 -17.02 11.14
C ASP A 12 -0.70 -15.63 11.52
N GLU A 13 -0.99 -15.15 12.74
CA GLU A 13 -0.48 -13.85 13.18
C GLU A 13 1.04 -13.86 13.31
N ARG A 14 1.67 -12.90 12.63
CA ARG A 14 3.10 -12.65 12.71
C ARG A 14 3.38 -11.17 12.89
N VAL A 15 4.50 -10.88 13.55
CA VAL A 15 5.05 -9.53 13.60
C VAL A 15 5.77 -9.27 12.29
N VAL A 16 5.41 -8.18 11.62
CA VAL A 16 6.01 -7.72 10.37
C VAL A 16 6.67 -6.37 10.61
N LYS A 17 7.83 -6.19 9.97
CA LYS A 17 8.57 -4.93 10.01
C LYS A 17 8.12 -4.07 8.84
N LEU A 18 7.57 -2.90 9.15
CA LEU A 18 7.26 -1.87 8.17
C LEU A 18 8.54 -1.24 7.61
N ILE A 19 8.40 -0.51 6.50
CA ILE A 19 9.53 0.16 5.82
C ILE A 19 10.24 1.22 6.71
N ASP A 20 9.58 1.76 7.74
CA ASP A 20 10.11 2.72 8.72
C ASP A 20 10.84 2.00 9.85
N GLY A 21 10.80 0.68 9.85
CA GLY A 21 11.36 -0.17 10.88
C GLY A 21 10.41 -0.46 12.03
N THR A 22 9.19 0.07 12.01
CA THR A 22 8.17 -0.20 13.03
C THR A 22 7.69 -1.64 12.92
N GLU A 23 7.63 -2.35 14.05
CA GLU A 23 7.11 -3.70 14.12
C GLU A 23 5.62 -3.66 14.43
N VAL A 24 4.81 -4.21 13.52
CA VAL A 24 3.35 -4.26 13.65
C VAL A 24 2.83 -5.68 13.45
N SER A 25 1.61 -5.95 13.88
CA SER A 25 0.93 -7.20 13.51
C SER A 25 0.66 -7.25 12.00
N SER A 26 0.73 -8.45 11.42
CA SER A 26 0.28 -8.72 10.05
C SER A 26 -1.20 -8.46 9.81
N TYR A 27 -1.98 -8.22 10.86
CA TYR A 27 -3.39 -7.81 10.78
C TYR A 27 -3.61 -6.32 11.04
N SER A 28 -2.54 -5.55 11.26
CA SER A 28 -2.64 -4.10 11.44
C SER A 28 -3.07 -3.39 10.15
N GLU A 29 -3.79 -2.29 10.32
CA GLU A 29 -4.20 -1.43 9.21
C GLU A 29 -2.98 -0.78 8.53
N GLU A 30 -1.92 -0.52 9.29
CA GLU A 30 -0.64 -0.02 8.82
C GLU A 30 0.02 -0.99 7.85
N TRP A 31 0.08 -2.28 8.20
CA TRP A 31 0.60 -3.30 7.30
C TRP A 31 -0.28 -3.43 6.05
N ARG A 32 -1.60 -3.43 6.21
CA ARG A 32 -2.54 -3.50 5.08
C ARG A 32 -2.35 -2.35 4.10
N ARG A 33 -2.17 -1.12 4.61
CA ARG A 33 -1.90 0.07 3.79
C ARG A 33 -0.58 -0.03 3.05
N GLN A 34 0.46 -0.50 3.72
CA GLN A 34 1.77 -0.68 3.09
C GLN A 34 1.73 -1.74 2.00
N CYS A 35 1.05 -2.87 2.23
CA CYS A 35 0.80 -3.88 1.20
C CYS A 35 0.04 -3.31 0.01
N GLU A 36 -1.01 -2.51 0.23
CA GLU A 36 -1.76 -1.87 -0.83
C GLU A 36 -0.87 -0.92 -1.65
N ALA A 37 -0.08 -0.07 -0.98
CA ALA A 37 0.84 0.85 -1.64
C ALA A 37 1.90 0.11 -2.49
N MET A 38 2.50 -0.95 -1.96
CA MET A 38 3.44 -1.80 -2.70
C MET A 38 2.76 -2.44 -3.92
N TRP A 39 1.59 -3.03 -3.72
CA TRP A 39 0.84 -3.68 -4.79
C TRP A 39 0.53 -2.71 -5.94
N VAL A 40 0.07 -1.49 -5.62
CA VAL A 40 -0.20 -0.44 -6.60
C VAL A 40 1.07 -0.07 -7.38
N LEU A 41 2.19 0.10 -6.68
CA LEU A 41 3.47 0.45 -7.33
C LEU A 41 3.97 -0.65 -8.28
N ASP A 42 3.84 -1.91 -7.87
CA ASP A 42 4.37 -3.07 -8.59
C ASP A 42 3.47 -3.55 -9.72
N ASN A 43 2.15 -3.39 -9.60
CA ASN A 43 1.18 -4.01 -10.53
C ASN A 43 0.49 -3.04 -11.48
N LEU A 44 0.43 -1.75 -11.15
CA LEU A 44 -0.28 -0.75 -11.95
C LEU A 44 0.69 0.14 -12.74
N PRO A 45 0.40 0.40 -14.03
CA PRO A 45 1.21 1.28 -14.85
C PRO A 45 1.03 2.75 -14.44
N ASP A 46 1.99 3.61 -14.82
CA ASP A 46 1.84 5.06 -14.61
C ASP A 46 0.78 5.67 -15.52
N LYS A 47 0.59 5.09 -16.71
CA LYS A 47 -0.42 5.49 -17.69
C LYS A 47 -1.30 4.31 -18.05
N SER A 48 -2.61 4.56 -18.05
CA SER A 48 -3.62 3.59 -18.47
C SER A 48 -3.39 3.25 -19.94
N ASN A 49 -3.22 1.97 -20.26
CA ASN A 49 -3.17 1.52 -21.65
C ASN A 49 -4.45 0.78 -21.99
N ARG A 50 -5.41 1.53 -22.55
CA ARG A 50 -6.73 1.03 -22.96
C ARG A 50 -6.68 0.07 -24.15
N ARG A 51 -5.53 -0.05 -24.84
CA ARG A 51 -5.35 -0.95 -25.98
C ARG A 51 -4.95 -2.37 -25.58
N LEU A 52 -4.68 -2.61 -24.30
CA LEU A 52 -4.37 -3.96 -23.81
C LEU A 52 -5.63 -4.83 -23.77
N LYS A 53 -5.47 -6.13 -24.06
CA LYS A 53 -6.53 -7.15 -23.94
C LYS A 53 -7.20 -7.17 -22.56
N LYS A 54 -6.46 -6.76 -21.52
CA LYS A 54 -6.98 -6.51 -20.16
C LYS A 54 -6.47 -5.14 -19.70
N PRO A 55 -7.26 -4.06 -19.86
CA PRO A 55 -6.83 -2.74 -19.44
C PRO A 55 -6.70 -2.72 -17.91
N LYS A 56 -5.56 -2.21 -17.44
CA LYS A 56 -5.33 -1.95 -16.01
C LYS A 56 -5.49 -0.44 -15.76
N PRO A 57 -6.11 -0.04 -14.63
CA PRO A 57 -6.10 1.35 -14.24
C PRO A 57 -4.66 1.80 -14.02
N SER A 58 -4.38 3.07 -14.32
CA SER A 58 -3.15 3.71 -13.88
C SER A 58 -3.09 3.85 -12.36
N LYS A 59 -1.89 4.06 -11.82
CA LYS A 59 -1.71 4.41 -10.41
C LYS A 59 -2.58 5.60 -9.98
N LEU A 60 -2.71 6.61 -10.85
CA LEU A 60 -3.56 7.78 -10.59
C LEU A 60 -5.05 7.44 -10.60
N GLU A 61 -5.53 6.67 -11.58
CA GLU A 61 -6.93 6.21 -11.62
C GLU A 61 -7.28 5.36 -10.39
N TYR A 62 -6.36 4.51 -9.92
CA TYR A 62 -6.57 3.74 -8.69
C TYR A 62 -6.70 4.67 -7.47
N LEU A 63 -5.80 5.66 -7.33
CA LEU A 63 -5.89 6.65 -6.26
C LEU A 63 -7.19 7.46 -6.32
N SER A 64 -7.64 7.85 -7.51
CA SER A 64 -8.95 8.49 -7.69
C SER A 64 -10.09 7.60 -7.21
N ASN A 65 -10.09 6.31 -7.55
CA ASN A 65 -11.09 5.38 -7.03
C ASN A 65 -11.01 5.25 -5.50
N VAL A 66 -9.82 5.25 -4.91
CA VAL A 66 -9.67 5.25 -3.44
C VAL A 66 -10.25 6.51 -2.83
N ARG A 67 -10.04 7.68 -3.44
CA ARG A 67 -10.65 8.94 -3.01
C ARG A 67 -12.18 8.85 -3.03
N ASP A 68 -12.73 8.29 -4.09
CA ASP A 68 -14.18 8.25 -4.29
C ASP A 68 -14.85 7.25 -3.33
N ASN A 69 -14.16 6.17 -2.94
CA ASN A 69 -14.67 5.15 -2.01
C ASN A 69 -14.34 5.42 -0.53
N ARG A 70 -13.16 5.97 -0.23
CA ARG A 70 -12.64 6.14 1.15
C ARG A 70 -12.46 7.62 1.54
N GLY A 71 -12.84 8.54 0.67
CA GLY A 71 -12.71 9.98 0.87
C GLY A 71 -11.29 10.51 0.64
N ILE A 72 -11.14 11.84 0.74
CA ILE A 72 -9.86 12.54 0.56
C ILE A 72 -8.78 12.05 1.52
N LYS A 73 -9.14 11.71 2.76
CA LYS A 73 -8.20 11.19 3.76
C LYS A 73 -7.60 9.85 3.33
N GLY A 74 -8.40 8.94 2.79
CA GLY A 74 -7.92 7.66 2.28
C GLY A 74 -6.96 7.83 1.10
N TYR A 75 -7.26 8.77 0.20
CA TYR A 75 -6.37 9.14 -0.90
C TYR A 75 -5.03 9.68 -0.40
N GLU A 76 -5.04 10.63 0.54
CA GLU A 76 -3.83 11.27 1.06
C GLU A 76 -2.93 10.26 1.78
N ILE A 77 -3.51 9.40 2.61
CA ILE A 77 -2.79 8.34 3.34
C ILE A 77 -2.11 7.40 2.34
N LEU A 78 -2.87 6.85 1.38
CA LEU A 78 -2.31 5.89 0.43
C LEU A 78 -1.28 6.54 -0.50
N ARG A 79 -1.52 7.78 -0.96
CA ARG A 79 -0.57 8.51 -1.79
C ARG A 79 0.73 8.81 -1.05
N LYS A 80 0.65 9.20 0.23
CA LYS A 80 1.82 9.44 1.08
C LYS A 80 2.64 8.17 1.23
N GLU A 81 1.99 7.04 1.52
CA GLU A 81 2.64 5.74 1.65
C GLU A 81 3.33 5.34 0.33
N MET A 82 2.63 5.42 -0.81
CA MET A 82 3.21 5.13 -2.13
C MET A 82 4.44 5.98 -2.43
N LEU A 83 4.40 7.29 -2.16
CA LEU A 83 5.53 8.18 -2.41
C LEU A 83 6.74 7.83 -1.54
N TRP A 84 6.50 7.48 -0.28
CA TRP A 84 7.57 7.11 0.63
C TRP A 84 8.22 5.79 0.22
N ILE A 85 7.44 4.76 -0.12
CA ILE A 85 7.95 3.49 -0.67
C ILE A 85 8.74 3.73 -1.96
N TYR A 86 8.22 4.55 -2.86
CA TYR A 86 8.91 4.89 -4.10
C TYR A 86 10.25 5.57 -3.82
N LYS A 87 10.29 6.51 -2.87
CA LYS A 87 11.52 7.18 -2.44
C LYS A 87 12.51 6.20 -1.82
N GLU A 88 12.08 5.25 -1.00
CA GLU A 88 12.98 4.25 -0.42
C GLU A 88 13.55 3.29 -1.50
N ARG A 89 12.72 2.90 -2.46
CA ARG A 89 13.13 2.01 -3.57
C ARG A 89 14.05 2.68 -4.58
N HIS A 90 13.83 3.97 -4.89
CA HIS A 90 14.54 4.69 -5.95
C HIS A 90 15.52 5.76 -5.46
N GLY A 91 15.42 6.19 -4.21
CA GLY A 91 16.28 7.21 -3.58
C GLY A 91 17.67 6.70 -3.20
N LYS A 92 17.91 5.38 -3.23
CA LYS A 92 19.25 4.78 -3.09
C LYS A 92 20.09 4.83 -4.37
N ARG A 93 19.67 5.59 -5.38
CA ARG A 93 20.34 5.71 -6.70
C ARG A 93 21.19 6.99 -6.83
N THR A 94 21.83 7.40 -5.74
CA THR A 94 22.93 8.38 -5.75
C THR A 94 24.12 7.75 -5.04
N ARG A 95 25.05 7.30 -5.87
CA ARG A 95 26.41 6.89 -5.51
C ARG A 95 27.29 8.12 -5.39
#